data_AF-A0AAV2GZY6-F1
#
_entry.id   AF-A0AAV2GZY6-F1
#
_cell.length_a   1.000
_cell.length_b   1.000
_cell.length_c   1.000
_cell.angle_alpha   90.00
_cell.angle_beta   90.00
_cell.angle_gamma   90.00
#
_symmetry.space_group_name_H-M   'P 1'
#
loop_
_entity.id
_entity.type
_entity.pdbx_description
1 polymer ?
#
loop_
_entity_poly.entity_id
_entity_poly.type
_entity_poly.pdbx_seq_one_letter_code
_entity_poly.pdbx_strand_id
1 'polypeptide(L)'
;MWLPILVMCAGLTYVAGIARNITIDLSGPGCDNILDYQLKGKDDLATVYSVRQRNAAGSRDHCDVTVSTVKGSRIQYLIEVIQFDECGQEIYIYDDRTFDSALLHRLRCTDNNNVPLFGKSKDDVIRIRVRKPMPEQNLFEFRMRLKNDLGPDFEYQKAQPLHNTGERICFTPAADLFTITLFLTLLFLK
;
A
#
# COMPACT_ATOMS: atom_id res chain seq x y z
N MET A 1 -35.65 -22.58 52.50
CA MET A 1 -34.24 -22.79 52.14
C MET A 1 -34.05 -22.35 50.70
N TRP A 2 -33.41 -21.19 50.47
CA TRP A 2 -33.19 -20.61 49.14
C TRP A 2 -31.69 -20.57 48.88
N LEU A 3 -31.22 -21.25 47.83
CA LEU A 3 -29.82 -21.19 47.37
C LEU A 3 -29.70 -20.04 46.34
N PRO A 4 -28.75 -19.11 46.50
CA PRO A 4 -28.44 -18.15 45.45
C PRO A 4 -27.56 -18.82 44.39
N ILE A 5 -28.05 -18.85 43.15
CA ILE A 5 -27.29 -19.26 41.97
C ILE A 5 -26.33 -18.11 41.63
N LEU A 6 -25.05 -18.29 41.98
CA LEU A 6 -23.95 -17.44 41.57
C LEU A 6 -23.67 -17.68 40.08
N VAL A 7 -24.28 -16.85 39.22
CA VAL A 7 -23.94 -16.79 37.80
C VAL A 7 -22.57 -16.13 37.67
N MET A 8 -21.53 -16.94 37.62
CA MET A 8 -20.20 -16.49 37.23
C MET A 8 -20.22 -16.13 35.74
N CYS A 9 -20.39 -14.85 35.43
CA CYS A 9 -20.00 -14.30 34.14
C CYS A 9 -18.49 -14.47 33.99
N ALA A 10 -18.06 -15.57 33.37
CA ALA A 10 -16.73 -15.70 32.82
C ALA A 10 -16.60 -14.65 31.71
N GLY A 11 -16.09 -13.47 32.06
CA GLY A 11 -15.74 -12.44 31.11
C GLY A 11 -14.71 -13.01 30.14
N LEU A 12 -15.15 -13.28 28.91
CA LEU A 12 -14.27 -13.48 27.77
C LEU A 12 -13.47 -12.19 27.59
N THR A 13 -12.31 -12.12 28.24
CA THR A 13 -11.31 -11.10 27.97
C THR A 13 -10.78 -11.36 26.57
N TYR A 14 -11.35 -10.65 25.60
CA TYR A 14 -10.84 -10.60 24.25
C TYR A 14 -9.44 -9.96 24.33
N VAL A 15 -8.39 -10.79 24.32
CA VAL A 15 -7.03 -10.29 24.11
C VAL A 15 -6.99 -9.84 22.66
N ALA A 16 -7.34 -8.57 22.42
CA ALA A 16 -7.10 -7.92 21.16
C ALA A 16 -5.60 -8.05 20.88
N GLY A 17 -5.24 -8.81 19.84
CA GLY A 17 -3.85 -8.97 19.44
C GLY A 17 -3.23 -7.60 19.20
N ILE A 18 -2.04 -7.37 19.76
CA ILE A 18 -1.30 -6.12 19.60
C ILE A 18 -0.91 -6.00 18.13
N ALA A 19 -1.51 -5.07 17.40
CA ALA A 19 -1.16 -4.75 16.02
C ALA A 19 0.30 -4.26 15.95
N ARG A 20 1.13 -4.90 15.14
CA ARG A 20 2.54 -4.53 14.97
C ARG A 20 2.75 -3.80 13.65
N ASN A 21 3.41 -2.66 13.71
CA ASN A 21 3.91 -1.92 12.56
C ASN A 21 5.41 -2.17 12.41
N ILE A 22 5.80 -2.89 11.36
CA ILE A 22 7.20 -3.21 11.04
C ILE A 22 7.63 -2.29 9.89
N THR A 23 8.77 -1.63 10.02
CA THR A 23 9.35 -0.78 8.96
C THR A 23 10.68 -1.37 8.51
N ILE A 24 10.86 -1.57 7.21
CA ILE A 24 12.03 -2.23 6.63
C ILE A 24 12.65 -1.32 5.57
N ASP A 25 13.89 -0.89 5.81
CA ASP A 25 14.63 0.00 4.93
C ASP A 25 15.52 -0.81 3.96
N LEU A 26 15.30 -0.62 2.65
CA LEU A 26 16.07 -1.26 1.57
C LEU A 26 17.31 -0.48 1.16
N SER A 27 17.47 0.77 1.62
CA SER A 27 18.62 1.63 1.32
C SER A 27 19.79 1.38 2.29
N GLY A 28 19.50 0.84 3.49
CA GLY A 28 20.48 0.68 4.56
C GLY A 28 21.53 -0.43 4.33
N PRO A 29 22.70 -0.33 4.99
CA PRO A 29 23.68 -1.42 5.00
C PRO A 29 23.09 -2.64 5.71
N GLY A 30 23.23 -3.83 5.11
CA GLY A 30 22.78 -5.08 5.74
C GLY A 30 21.26 -5.29 5.75
N CYS A 31 20.55 -4.73 4.78
CA CYS A 31 19.12 -5.04 4.59
C CYS A 31 18.86 -6.52 4.21
N ASP A 32 19.91 -7.28 3.91
CA ASP A 32 19.90 -8.75 3.89
C ASP A 32 19.65 -9.28 5.30
N ASN A 33 18.37 -9.38 5.68
CA ASN A 33 18.04 -9.98 6.97
C ASN A 33 17.99 -11.51 6.82
N ILE A 34 18.83 -12.21 7.58
CA ILE A 34 18.82 -13.68 7.66
C ILE A 34 17.51 -14.16 8.34
N LEU A 35 16.90 -13.31 9.17
CA LEU A 35 15.68 -13.61 9.89
C LEU A 35 14.49 -12.92 9.24
N ASP A 36 13.52 -13.72 8.76
CA ASP A 36 12.28 -13.22 8.19
C ASP A 36 11.54 -12.26 9.14
N TYR A 37 10.98 -11.20 8.56
CA TYR A 37 10.00 -10.35 9.25
C TYR A 37 8.65 -11.06 9.27
N GLN A 38 8.10 -11.32 10.46
CA GLN A 38 6.87 -12.10 10.60
C GLN A 38 5.64 -11.23 10.92
N LEU A 39 4.59 -11.38 10.12
CA LEU A 39 3.24 -10.84 10.34
C LEU A 39 2.38 -11.90 11.02
N LYS A 40 2.12 -11.78 12.33
CA LYS A 40 1.41 -12.80 13.12
C LYS A 40 -0.05 -12.43 13.37
N GLY A 41 -0.32 -11.15 13.61
CA GLY A 41 -1.65 -10.60 13.84
C GLY A 41 -2.40 -10.33 12.54
N LYS A 42 -3.73 -10.28 12.65
CA LYS A 42 -4.64 -9.85 11.57
C LYS A 42 -4.45 -8.37 11.19
N ASP A 43 -4.00 -7.57 12.16
CA ASP A 43 -3.80 -6.13 12.03
C ASP A 43 -2.31 -5.77 11.88
N ASP A 44 -1.43 -6.77 11.74
CA ASP A 44 0.00 -6.54 11.54
C ASP A 44 0.26 -5.98 10.14
N LEU A 45 1.09 -4.97 10.07
CA LEU A 45 1.47 -4.26 8.86
C LEU A 45 3.00 -4.18 8.78
N ALA A 46 3.56 -4.61 7.66
CA ALA A 46 4.95 -4.30 7.30
C ALA A 46 4.97 -3.23 6.20
N THR A 47 5.85 -2.25 6.35
CA THR A 47 6.13 -1.22 5.34
C THR A 47 7.58 -1.35 4.93
N VAL A 48 7.79 -1.78 3.69
CA VAL A 48 9.09 -1.91 3.06
C VAL A 48 9.32 -0.66 2.21
N TYR A 49 10.43 0.04 2.42
CA TYR A 49 10.66 1.30 1.74
C TYR A 49 12.14 1.50 1.37
N SER A 50 12.35 2.39 0.40
CA SER A 50 13.64 2.97 0.06
C SER A 50 13.41 4.46 -0.19
N VAL A 51 14.31 5.29 0.32
CA VAL A 51 14.30 6.73 0.05
C VAL A 51 15.50 7.10 -0.80
N ARG A 52 15.34 8.12 -1.64
CA ARG A 52 16.41 8.63 -2.48
C ARG A 52 17.55 9.18 -1.62
N GLN A 53 18.77 8.68 -1.83
CA GLN A 53 19.96 9.16 -1.14
C GLN A 53 21.07 9.45 -2.15
N ARG A 54 21.44 10.74 -2.28
CA ARG A 54 22.53 11.16 -3.19
C ARG A 54 23.93 10.95 -2.62
N ASN A 55 24.04 10.94 -1.28
CA ASN A 55 25.31 10.81 -0.56
C ASN A 55 25.31 9.55 0.30
N ALA A 56 24.75 8.45 -0.21
CA ALA A 56 24.76 7.19 0.51
C ALA A 56 26.19 6.62 0.51
N ALA A 57 26.60 6.04 1.65
CA ALA A 57 27.77 5.18 1.66
C ALA A 57 27.53 4.00 0.71
N GLY A 58 28.57 3.55 0.00
CA GLY A 58 28.49 2.38 -0.87
C GLY A 58 27.90 1.18 -0.11
N SER A 59 26.81 0.63 -0.64
CA SER A 59 26.10 -0.52 -0.08
C SER A 59 26.43 -1.80 -0.88
N ARG A 60 25.86 -2.95 -0.52
CA ARG A 60 25.98 -4.14 -1.36
C ARG A 60 25.24 -3.92 -2.69
N ASP A 61 25.62 -4.71 -3.69
CA ASP A 61 25.00 -4.70 -5.02
C ASP A 61 23.58 -5.29 -5.02
N HIS A 62 23.18 -5.98 -3.95
CA HIS A 62 21.82 -6.47 -3.75
C HIS A 62 21.35 -6.31 -2.32
N CYS A 63 20.03 -6.37 -2.15
CA CYS A 63 19.31 -6.34 -0.89
C CYS A 63 18.19 -7.37 -0.97
N ASP A 64 18.17 -8.37 -0.10
CA ASP A 64 17.12 -9.40 -0.06
C ASP A 64 16.37 -9.38 1.28
N VAL A 65 15.08 -9.05 1.23
CA VAL A 65 14.19 -8.98 2.39
C VAL A 65 13.08 -10.01 2.23
N THR A 66 12.92 -10.85 3.25
CA THR A 66 11.80 -11.80 3.31
C THR A 66 10.82 -11.40 4.40
N VAL A 67 9.55 -11.26 4.03
CA VAL A 67 8.43 -11.07 4.95
C VAL A 67 7.54 -12.31 4.87
N SER A 68 7.30 -12.96 6.00
CA SER A 68 6.44 -14.14 6.09
C SER A 68 5.27 -13.92 7.05
N THR A 69 4.25 -14.76 6.92
CA THR A 69 3.10 -14.78 7.82
C THR A 69 2.90 -16.17 8.40
N VAL A 70 1.80 -16.39 9.12
CA VAL A 70 1.46 -17.70 9.68
C VAL A 70 1.17 -18.67 8.55
N LYS A 71 1.74 -19.88 8.64
CA LYS A 71 1.58 -20.93 7.63
C LYS A 71 0.13 -21.12 7.21
N GLY A 72 -0.11 -21.10 5.89
CA GLY A 72 -1.43 -21.24 5.27
C GLY A 72 -2.23 -19.94 5.17
N SER A 73 -1.70 -18.82 5.69
CA SER A 73 -2.23 -17.49 5.42
C SER A 73 -1.49 -16.86 4.25
N ARG A 74 -2.13 -15.92 3.56
CA ARG A 74 -1.52 -15.15 2.48
C ARG A 74 -1.14 -13.76 2.97
N ILE A 75 -0.30 -13.08 2.21
CA ILE A 75 0.10 -11.70 2.42
C ILE A 75 -0.52 -10.85 1.32
N GLN A 76 -1.36 -9.89 1.72
CA GLN A 76 -1.79 -8.84 0.83
C GLN A 76 -0.69 -7.81 0.69
N TYR A 77 -0.50 -7.28 -0.51
CA TYR A 77 0.46 -6.22 -0.73
C TYR A 77 -0.10 -5.07 -1.55
N LEU A 78 0.44 -3.89 -1.27
CA LEU A 78 0.18 -2.65 -1.98
C LEU A 78 1.51 -1.95 -2.23
N ILE A 79 1.88 -1.79 -3.50
CA ILE A 79 3.02 -1.00 -3.91
C ILE A 79 2.50 0.41 -4.20
N GLU A 80 2.84 1.35 -3.31
CA GLU A 80 2.31 2.71 -3.33
C GLU A 80 3.15 3.63 -4.22
N VAL A 81 4.48 3.48 -4.17
CA VAL A 81 5.42 4.36 -4.85
C VAL A 81 6.53 3.54 -5.48
N ILE A 82 6.83 3.82 -6.76
CA ILE A 82 8.02 3.36 -7.46
C ILE A 82 8.54 4.55 -8.27
N GLN A 83 9.77 4.96 -8.02
CA GLN A 83 10.40 6.01 -8.82
C GLN A 83 11.91 5.82 -8.89
N PHE A 84 12.40 5.35 -10.03
CA PHE A 84 13.83 5.26 -10.35
C PHE A 84 14.30 6.56 -11.02
N ASP A 85 15.37 7.19 -10.50
CA ASP A 85 16.00 8.34 -11.14
C ASP A 85 17.03 7.93 -12.20
N GLU A 86 17.60 6.72 -12.07
CA GLU A 86 18.55 6.14 -13.01
C GLU A 86 18.11 4.74 -13.43
N CYS A 87 18.28 4.41 -14.71
CA CYS A 87 17.96 3.08 -15.21
C CYS A 87 19.12 2.10 -14.92
N GLY A 88 18.77 0.86 -14.59
CA GLY A 88 19.72 -0.21 -14.25
C GLY A 88 19.45 -0.84 -12.88
N GLN A 89 18.77 -0.12 -12.00
CA GLN A 89 18.22 -0.64 -10.76
C GLN A 89 16.94 -1.44 -11.05
N GLU A 90 16.78 -2.56 -10.34
CA GLU A 90 15.64 -3.45 -10.52
C GLU A 90 15.13 -3.95 -9.17
N ILE A 91 13.81 -3.99 -8.99
CA ILE A 91 13.17 -4.55 -7.79
C ILE A 91 12.37 -5.77 -8.22
N TYR A 92 12.68 -6.91 -7.62
CA TYR A 92 12.01 -8.17 -7.85
C TYR A 92 11.18 -8.53 -6.63
N ILE A 93 9.93 -8.94 -6.85
CA ILE A 93 9.03 -9.38 -5.79
C ILE A 93 8.63 -10.82 -6.11
N TYR A 94 8.93 -11.73 -5.20
CA TYR A 94 8.65 -13.15 -5.31
C TYR A 94 7.64 -13.61 -4.27
N ASP A 95 6.93 -14.67 -4.61
CA ASP A 95 5.97 -15.41 -3.78
C ASP A 95 6.61 -16.66 -3.15
N ASP A 96 7.93 -16.79 -3.22
CA ASP A 96 8.66 -17.94 -2.69
C ASP A 96 9.89 -17.49 -1.88
N ARG A 97 10.19 -18.28 -0.85
CA ARG A 97 11.27 -18.08 0.10
C ARG A 97 12.63 -18.42 -0.49
N THR A 98 12.70 -19.45 -1.32
CA THR A 98 13.99 -20.05 -1.71
C THR A 98 14.33 -19.92 -3.18
N PHE A 99 13.36 -19.98 -4.08
CA PHE A 99 13.62 -19.99 -5.52
C PHE A 99 13.16 -18.68 -6.17
N ASP A 100 13.88 -18.29 -7.23
CA ASP A 100 13.51 -17.15 -8.08
C ASP A 100 12.43 -17.56 -9.13
N SER A 101 11.71 -18.66 -8.90
CA SER A 101 10.75 -19.25 -9.84
C SER A 101 9.35 -18.64 -9.74
N ALA A 102 8.97 -18.11 -8.58
CA ALA A 102 7.65 -17.54 -8.33
C ALA A 102 7.68 -16.00 -8.37
N LEU A 103 8.14 -15.43 -9.49
CA LEU A 103 8.21 -13.98 -9.69
C LEU A 103 6.81 -13.38 -9.84
N LEU A 104 6.44 -12.46 -8.95
CA LEU A 104 5.20 -11.68 -9.02
C LEU A 104 5.40 -10.41 -9.85
N HIS A 105 6.44 -9.64 -9.53
CA HIS A 105 6.73 -8.36 -10.19
C HIS A 105 8.22 -8.20 -10.43
N ARG A 106 8.56 -7.65 -11.60
CA ARG A 106 9.89 -7.15 -11.91
C ARG A 106 9.76 -5.68 -12.30
N LEU A 107 10.15 -4.80 -11.38
CA LEU A 107 9.99 -3.36 -11.50
C LEU A 107 11.30 -2.73 -11.95
N ARG A 108 11.22 -1.87 -12.95
CA ARG A 108 12.33 -1.17 -13.59
C ARG A 108 12.00 0.30 -13.83
N CYS A 109 12.94 1.08 -14.36
CA CYS A 109 12.69 2.51 -14.63
C CYS A 109 11.51 2.77 -15.58
N THR A 110 11.15 1.81 -16.45
CA THR A 110 9.97 1.88 -17.33
C THR A 110 8.64 1.79 -16.58
N ASP A 111 8.65 1.32 -15.33
CA ASP A 111 7.45 1.05 -14.52
C ASP A 111 7.11 2.18 -13.54
N ASN A 112 7.83 3.31 -13.57
CA ASN A 112 7.64 4.45 -12.64
C ASN A 112 6.18 4.95 -12.56
N ASN A 113 5.40 4.82 -13.63
CA ASN A 113 4.02 5.32 -13.70
C ASN A 113 2.96 4.23 -13.48
N ASN A 114 3.35 3.00 -13.15
CA ASN A 114 2.43 1.86 -13.06
C ASN A 114 1.92 1.60 -11.63
N VAL A 115 2.06 2.57 -10.71
CA VAL A 115 1.57 2.50 -9.33
C VAL A 115 0.23 3.24 -9.16
N PRO A 116 -0.64 2.84 -8.21
CA PRO A 116 -0.45 1.77 -7.23
C PRO A 116 -0.68 0.37 -7.82
N LEU A 117 0.11 -0.61 -7.36
CA LEU A 117 -0.09 -2.03 -7.68
C LEU A 117 -0.60 -2.77 -6.44
N PHE A 118 -1.63 -3.57 -6.61
CA PHE A 118 -2.21 -4.38 -5.53
C PHE A 118 -2.24 -5.85 -5.91
N GLY A 119 -2.01 -6.71 -4.92
CA GLY A 119 -2.17 -8.15 -5.10
C GLY A 119 -2.12 -8.91 -3.79
N LYS A 120 -2.18 -10.23 -3.90
CA LYS A 120 -2.00 -11.18 -2.80
C LYS A 120 -0.96 -12.21 -3.20
N SER A 121 -0.14 -12.63 -2.24
CA SER A 121 0.73 -13.80 -2.39
C SER A 121 -0.14 -15.06 -2.52
N LYS A 122 0.39 -16.09 -3.18
CA LYS A 122 -0.17 -17.43 -3.24
C LYS A 122 0.18 -18.20 -1.97
N ASP A 123 1.39 -17.98 -1.48
CA ASP A 123 1.97 -18.64 -0.31
C ASP A 123 2.06 -17.69 0.89
N ASP A 124 2.65 -18.13 2.00
CA ASP A 124 2.77 -17.41 3.26
C ASP A 124 4.01 -16.50 3.33
N VAL A 125 4.60 -16.17 2.18
CA VAL A 125 5.85 -15.43 2.08
C VAL A 125 5.83 -14.44 0.91
N ILE A 126 6.46 -13.29 1.11
CA ILE A 126 6.85 -12.37 0.06
C ILE A 126 8.33 -12.04 0.24
N ARG A 127 9.10 -12.21 -0.83
CA ARG A 127 10.52 -11.88 -0.85
C ARG A 127 10.76 -10.73 -1.82
N ILE A 128 11.36 -9.65 -1.33
CA ILE A 128 11.69 -8.46 -2.09
C ILE A 128 13.20 -8.41 -2.26
N ARG A 129 13.66 -8.45 -3.51
CA ARG A 129 15.06 -8.33 -3.87
C ARG A 129 15.31 -7.07 -4.68
N VAL A 130 16.12 -6.16 -4.16
CA VAL A 130 16.64 -5.01 -4.90
C VAL A 130 17.99 -5.38 -5.49
N ARG A 131 18.18 -5.10 -6.78
CA ARG A 131 19.47 -5.21 -7.46
C ARG A 131 19.92 -3.83 -7.89
N LYS A 132 21.15 -3.46 -7.52
CA LYS A 132 21.82 -2.22 -7.88
C LYS A 132 23.00 -2.57 -8.79
N PRO A 133 23.17 -1.90 -9.93
CA PRO A 133 24.32 -2.17 -10.78
C PRO A 133 25.61 -1.59 -10.19
N MET A 134 25.51 -0.59 -9.31
CA MET A 134 26.63 -0.04 -8.54
C MET A 134 26.24 0.15 -7.06
N PRO A 135 27.14 -0.13 -6.10
CA PRO A 135 26.97 0.08 -4.65
C PRO A 135 26.43 1.45 -4.21
N GLU A 136 26.79 2.50 -4.96
CA GLU A 136 26.53 3.90 -4.63
C GLU A 136 25.20 4.41 -5.20
N GLN A 137 24.56 3.64 -6.09
CA GLN A 137 23.30 4.03 -6.72
C GLN A 137 22.10 3.72 -5.83
N ASN A 138 21.83 4.64 -4.91
CA ASN A 138 20.61 4.67 -4.08
C ASN A 138 19.64 5.79 -4.52
N LEU A 139 19.53 5.97 -5.85
CA LEU A 139 18.71 7.00 -6.47
C LEU A 139 17.36 6.42 -6.92
N PHE A 140 16.65 5.81 -5.99
CA PHE A 140 15.27 5.36 -6.21
C PHE A 140 14.41 5.55 -4.96
N GLU A 141 13.13 5.76 -5.18
CA GLU A 141 12.10 5.76 -4.17
C GLU A 141 11.22 4.54 -4.36
N PHE A 142 10.97 3.82 -3.26
CA PHE A 142 10.10 2.66 -3.26
C PHE A 142 9.31 2.63 -1.97
N ARG A 143 8.03 2.30 -2.04
CA ARG A 143 7.20 2.04 -0.86
C ARG A 143 6.19 0.95 -1.14
N MET A 144 6.23 -0.07 -0.31
CA MET A 144 5.34 -1.22 -0.35
C MET A 144 4.81 -1.51 1.05
N ARG A 145 3.52 -1.76 1.16
CA ARG A 145 2.84 -2.17 2.37
C ARG A 145 2.39 -3.62 2.23
N LEU A 146 2.55 -4.37 3.31
CA LEU A 146 2.31 -5.80 3.41
C LEU A 146 1.44 -6.05 4.63
N LYS A 147 0.36 -6.80 4.48
CA LYS A 147 -0.57 -7.13 5.57
C LYS A 147 -0.95 -8.61 5.50
N ASN A 148 -1.20 -9.21 6.65
CA ASN A 148 -1.77 -10.55 6.72
C ASN A 148 -3.22 -10.57 6.17
N ASP A 149 -3.54 -11.52 5.29
CA ASP A 149 -4.87 -11.71 4.68
C ASP A 149 -5.96 -12.21 5.66
N LEU A 150 -5.60 -12.48 6.93
CA LEU A 150 -6.57 -12.77 7.99
C LEU A 150 -7.35 -11.53 8.47
N GLY A 151 -6.88 -10.32 8.16
CA GLY A 151 -7.53 -9.06 8.53
C GLY A 151 -8.48 -8.52 7.47
N PRO A 152 -9.10 -7.36 7.70
CA PRO A 152 -9.80 -6.66 6.63
C PRO A 152 -8.82 -6.37 5.48
N ASP A 153 -9.27 -6.51 4.24
CA ASP A 153 -8.49 -6.14 3.07
C ASP A 153 -7.97 -4.70 3.22
N PHE A 154 -6.89 -4.34 2.52
CA PHE A 154 -6.56 -2.92 2.40
C PHE A 154 -7.82 -2.18 1.95
N GLU A 155 -8.27 -1.19 2.73
CA GLU A 155 -9.43 -0.36 2.42
C GLU A 155 -9.11 0.56 1.23
N TYR A 156 -8.85 -0.03 0.08
CA TYR A 156 -9.02 0.66 -1.17
C TYR A 156 -10.51 0.57 -1.46
N GLN A 157 -11.23 1.62 -1.07
CA GLN A 157 -12.28 2.10 -1.95
C GLN A 157 -11.65 2.09 -3.34
N LYS A 158 -12.27 1.36 -4.28
CA LYS A 158 -12.04 1.58 -5.70
C LYS A 158 -12.36 3.05 -5.95
N ALA A 159 -11.43 3.95 -5.65
CA ALA A 159 -11.23 5.15 -6.42
C ALA A 159 -10.92 4.56 -7.79
N GLN A 160 -12.00 4.38 -8.55
CA GLN A 160 -11.96 4.02 -9.93
C GLN A 160 -10.84 4.86 -10.54
N PRO A 161 -10.01 4.32 -11.44
CA PRO A 161 -9.24 5.22 -12.29
C PRO A 161 -10.27 6.21 -12.82
N LEU A 162 -10.10 7.48 -12.49
CA LEU A 162 -10.80 8.55 -13.17
C LEU A 162 -10.21 8.48 -14.57
N HIS A 163 -10.72 7.52 -15.34
CA HIS A 163 -10.46 7.40 -16.74
C HIS A 163 -10.99 8.73 -17.23
N ASN A 164 -10.06 9.63 -17.53
CA ASN A 164 -10.33 10.84 -18.29
C ASN A 164 -10.76 10.39 -19.69
N THR A 165 -11.86 9.65 -19.80
CA THR A 165 -12.74 9.82 -20.94
C THR A 165 -13.12 11.28 -20.87
N GLY A 166 -12.54 12.07 -21.76
CA GLY A 166 -12.97 13.44 -22.04
C GLY A 166 -14.40 13.44 -22.55
N GLU A 167 -15.34 12.98 -21.73
CA GLU A 167 -16.73 13.29 -21.86
C GLU A 167 -16.83 14.76 -21.47
N ARG A 168 -16.75 15.62 -22.49
CA ARG A 168 -17.15 17.01 -22.36
C ARG A 168 -18.56 16.99 -21.80
N ILE A 169 -18.70 17.26 -20.51
CA ILE A 169 -19.98 17.63 -19.94
C ILE A 169 -20.33 18.96 -20.60
N CYS A 170 -21.06 18.89 -21.69
CA CYS A 170 -21.72 20.03 -22.28
C CYS A 170 -22.78 20.46 -21.27
N PHE A 171 -22.45 21.44 -20.43
CA PHE A 171 -23.46 22.23 -19.77
C PHE A 171 -24.28 22.90 -20.86
N THR A 172 -25.43 22.32 -21.21
CA THR A 172 -26.49 23.08 -21.85
C THR A 172 -27.00 24.05 -20.79
N PRO A 173 -26.81 25.38 -20.94
CA PRO A 173 -27.49 26.31 -20.06
C PRO A 173 -28.99 26.08 -20.25
N ALA A 174 -29.66 25.65 -19.20
CA ALA A 174 -31.11 25.67 -19.13
C ALA A 174 -31.53 27.13 -19.36
N ALA A 175 -32.19 27.37 -20.49
CA ALA A 175 -32.85 28.63 -20.78
C ALA A 175 -34.09 28.73 -19.88
N ASP A 176 -33.88 29.14 -18.63
CA ASP A 176 -34.98 29.52 -17.76
C ASP A 176 -35.35 30.98 -18.03
N LEU A 177 -36.45 31.09 -18.78
CA LEU A 177 -37.29 32.26 -18.96
C LEU A 177 -37.64 32.90 -17.61
N PHE A 178 -36.95 33.98 -17.25
CA PHE A 178 -37.49 34.94 -16.29
C PHE A 178 -38.25 36.04 -17.02
N THR A 179 -39.54 35.76 -17.16
CA THR A 179 -40.64 36.66 -17.47
C THR A 179 -40.63 37.83 -16.46
N ILE A 180 -40.01 38.97 -16.79
CA ILE A 180 -40.19 40.21 -16.03
C ILE A 180 -41.50 40.83 -16.49
N THR A 181 -42.58 40.36 -15.88
CA THR A 181 -43.90 40.98 -15.97
C THR A 181 -43.89 42.26 -15.16
N LEU A 182 -43.84 43.38 -15.87
CA LEU A 182 -44.65 44.58 -15.67
C LEU A 182 -45.33 44.70 -14.28
N PHE A 183 -44.81 45.56 -13.40
CA PHE A 183 -45.66 46.28 -12.44
C PHE A 183 -45.26 47.75 -12.41
N LEU A 184 -45.82 48.42 -13.42
CA LEU A 184 -46.06 49.84 -13.50
C LEU A 184 -47.17 50.21 -12.49
N THR A 185 -46.80 50.51 -11.26
CA THR A 185 -47.62 51.20 -10.23
C THR A 185 -46.61 51.73 -9.21
N LEU A 186 -46.37 53.00 -8.94
CA LEU A 186 -47.19 54.20 -8.75
C LEU A 186 -46.10 55.29 -8.53
N LEU A 187 -46.03 56.39 -9.29
CA LEU A 187 -46.74 57.64 -9.02
C LEU A 187 -46.88 57.95 -7.51
N PHE A 188 -46.46 59.15 -7.10
CA PHE A 188 -46.43 59.70 -5.72
C PHE A 188 -45.24 59.19 -4.90
N LEU A 189 -44.34 59.99 -4.31
CA LEU A 189 -44.37 61.35 -3.76
C LEU A 189 -43.02 62.03 -4.08
N LYS A 190 -43.00 63.21 -4.71
CA LYS A 190 -42.95 64.56 -4.11
C LYS A 190 -41.56 64.97 -3.62
#